data_AF-A0A067PR59-F1
#
_entry.id   AF-A0A067PR59-F1
#
_cell.length_a   1.000
_cell.length_b   1.000
_cell.length_c   1.000
_cell.angle_alpha   90.00
_cell.angle_beta   90.00
_cell.angle_gamma   90.00
#
_symmetry.space_group_name_H-M   'P 1'
#
loop_
_entity.id
_entity.type
_entity.pdbx_description
1 polymer ?
#
loop_
_entity_poly.entity_id
_entity_poly.type
_entity_poly.pdbx_seq_one_letter_code
_entity_poly.pdbx_strand_id
1 'polypeptide(L)'
;AAFDHLECDTSSPAGCQRCAPKTPTICCDLCKPDAFTHLKTTTSISASKTMRKSHIKPYNTGSQEISLRSALLTWHDEKARLKFPSAVFTNFGGNLVMTTSVIQRVVDCAQSSKLASKEDLCRELAWR
;
A
#
# COMPACT_ATOMS: atom_id res chain seq x y z
N ALA A 1 14.27 -11.34 7.39
CA ALA A 1 14.05 -12.54 8.21
C ALA A 1 13.58 -13.65 7.28
N ALA A 2 14.31 -14.75 7.18
CA ALA A 2 13.81 -15.94 6.50
C ALA A 2 12.75 -16.55 7.43
N PHE A 3 11.52 -16.71 6.95
CA PHE A 3 10.47 -17.38 7.71
C PHE A 3 10.80 -18.87 7.74
N ASP A 4 11.40 -19.33 8.84
CA ASP A 4 11.70 -20.75 9.02
C ASP A 4 10.49 -21.42 9.68
N HIS A 5 9.94 -22.42 9.01
CA HIS A 5 8.79 -23.19 9.49
C HIS A 5 9.11 -24.00 10.75
N LEU A 6 10.41 -24.19 11.03
CA LEU A 6 10.92 -24.85 12.23
C LEU A 6 10.73 -24.03 13.52
N GLU A 7 10.59 -22.70 13.43
CA GLU A 7 10.37 -21.85 14.62
C GLU A 7 9.00 -22.09 15.27
N CYS A 8 8.04 -22.64 14.52
CA CYS A 8 6.67 -22.84 15.00
C CYS A 8 6.50 -24.12 15.82
N ASP A 9 7.25 -25.17 15.52
CA ASP A 9 7.23 -26.44 16.24
C ASP A 9 8.59 -27.12 16.09
N THR A 10 9.41 -27.00 17.13
CA THR A 10 10.77 -27.54 17.16
C THR A 10 10.83 -29.05 17.34
N SER A 11 9.69 -29.69 17.66
CA SER A 11 9.60 -31.15 17.80
C SER A 11 9.41 -31.86 16.44
N SER A 12 8.94 -31.11 15.43
CA SER A 12 8.72 -31.60 14.07
C SER A 12 9.72 -30.94 13.11
N PRO A 13 10.50 -31.73 12.33
CA PRO A 13 11.41 -31.18 11.33
C PRO A 13 10.68 -30.53 10.14
N ALA A 14 9.35 -30.63 10.07
CA ALA A 14 8.53 -29.94 9.09
C ALA A 14 7.70 -28.80 9.73
N GLY A 15 7.86 -28.52 11.02
CA GLY A 15 7.00 -27.58 11.75
C GLY A 15 5.57 -28.10 11.92
N CYS A 16 4.68 -27.22 12.39
CA CYS A 16 3.27 -27.58 12.60
C CYS A 16 2.48 -27.66 11.28
N GLN A 17 1.28 -28.24 11.30
CA GLN A 17 0.40 -28.35 10.11
C GLN A 17 0.10 -27.02 9.39
N ARG A 18 0.19 -25.89 10.08
CA ARG A 18 0.00 -24.56 9.47
C ARG A 18 1.26 -24.05 8.75
N CYS A 19 2.43 -24.38 9.28
CA CYS A 19 3.72 -23.85 8.82
C CYS A 19 4.45 -24.82 7.90
N ALA A 20 4.11 -26.11 7.93
CA ALA A 20 4.72 -27.13 7.10
C ALA A 20 4.54 -26.82 5.61
N PRO A 21 5.63 -26.85 4.81
CA PRO A 21 5.55 -26.70 3.36
C PRO A 21 4.62 -27.76 2.77
N LYS A 22 3.59 -27.30 2.04
CA LYS A 22 2.68 -28.21 1.34
C LYS A 22 3.32 -28.64 0.03
N THR A 23 3.26 -29.93 -0.27
CA THR A 23 3.70 -30.44 -1.56
C THR A 23 2.84 -29.82 -2.65
N PRO A 24 3.42 -29.13 -3.64
CA PRO A 24 2.64 -28.50 -4.69
C PRO A 24 2.07 -29.58 -5.61
N THR A 25 0.79 -29.48 -5.95
CA THR A 25 0.11 -30.41 -6.89
C THR A 25 0.66 -30.28 -8.32
N ILE A 26 1.23 -29.13 -8.66
CA ILE A 26 1.82 -28.81 -9.97
C ILE A 26 3.19 -28.19 -9.70
N CYS A 27 4.24 -28.70 -10.37
CA CYS A 27 5.63 -28.30 -10.13
C CYS A 27 5.92 -26.82 -10.46
N CYS A 28 5.89 -26.45 -11.74
CA CYS A 28 6.09 -25.08 -12.21
C CYS A 28 5.62 -24.94 -13.66
N ASP A 29 5.63 -23.71 -14.17
CA ASP A 29 5.26 -23.36 -15.54
C ASP A 29 6.23 -23.92 -16.60
N LEU A 30 7.50 -24.13 -16.25
CA LEU A 30 8.46 -24.79 -17.14
C LEU A 30 8.15 -26.28 -17.31
N CYS A 31 7.78 -26.97 -16.23
CA CYS A 31 7.51 -28.41 -16.25
C CYS A 31 6.10 -28.75 -16.74
N LYS A 32 5.12 -27.84 -16.54
CA LYS A 32 3.70 -28.03 -16.89
C LYS A 32 3.09 -26.73 -17.45
N PRO A 33 3.56 -26.22 -18.60
CA PRO A 33 3.11 -24.93 -19.13
C PRO A 33 1.60 -24.85 -19.37
N ASP A 34 0.96 -25.98 -19.71
CA ASP A 34 -0.49 -26.05 -19.96
C ASP A 34 -1.32 -25.73 -18.71
N ALA A 35 -0.81 -26.10 -17.53
CA ALA A 35 -1.47 -25.84 -16.25
C ALA A 35 -1.54 -24.34 -15.89
N PHE A 36 -0.72 -23.50 -16.53
CA PHE A 36 -0.61 -22.06 -16.27
C PHE A 36 -1.16 -21.20 -17.41
N THR A 37 -1.84 -21.80 -18.39
CA THR A 37 -2.45 -21.07 -19.53
C THR A 37 -3.43 -20.00 -19.08
N HIS A 38 -4.16 -20.22 -17.98
CA HIS A 38 -5.07 -19.24 -17.38
C HIS A 38 -4.37 -17.99 -16.82
N LEU A 39 -3.06 -18.04 -16.55
CA LEU A 39 -2.26 -16.88 -16.12
C LEU A 39 -1.73 -16.07 -17.31
N LYS A 40 -1.82 -16.59 -18.54
CA LYS A 40 -1.45 -15.84 -19.73
C LYS A 40 -2.50 -14.75 -19.94
N THR A 41 -2.14 -13.51 -19.63
CA THR A 41 -3.02 -12.35 -19.76
C THR A 41 -3.32 -12.09 -21.24
N THR A 42 -4.55 -12.41 -21.69
CA THR A 42 -5.04 -12.07 -23.05
C THR A 42 -5.63 -10.66 -23.12
N THR A 43 -5.46 -9.84 -22.09
CA THR A 43 -6.20 -8.58 -21.97
C THR A 43 -5.48 -7.48 -22.75
N SER A 44 -6.04 -7.09 -23.91
CA SER A 44 -5.81 -5.73 -24.42
C SER A 44 -6.34 -4.80 -23.34
N ILE A 45 -5.43 -4.17 -22.59
CA ILE A 45 -5.80 -3.19 -21.57
C ILE A 45 -6.39 -2.01 -22.34
N SER A 46 -7.73 -2.01 -22.49
CA SER A 46 -8.47 -0.80 -22.78
C SER A 46 -8.06 0.18 -21.69
N ALA A 47 -7.31 1.21 -22.08
CA ALA A 47 -6.83 2.22 -21.17
C ALA A 47 -8.06 2.91 -20.57
N SER A 48 -8.47 2.45 -19.39
CA SER A 48 -9.42 3.17 -18.55
C SER A 48 -8.90 4.60 -18.48
N LYS A 49 -9.75 5.58 -18.83
CA LYS A 49 -9.42 7.00 -18.74
C LYS A 49 -9.20 7.34 -17.27
N THR A 50 -8.00 7.09 -16.77
CA THR A 50 -7.58 7.50 -15.44
C THR A 50 -7.68 9.01 -15.39
N MET A 51 -8.35 9.53 -14.36
CA MET A 51 -8.35 10.96 -14.12
C MET A 51 -6.90 11.42 -13.99
N ARG A 52 -6.48 12.33 -14.86
CA ARG A 52 -5.09 12.80 -14.90
C ARG A 52 -4.82 13.63 -13.64
N LYS A 53 -3.84 13.18 -12.85
CA LYS A 53 -3.32 13.92 -11.69
C LYS A 53 -2.58 15.17 -12.16
N SER A 54 -2.59 16.21 -11.34
CA SER A 54 -1.88 17.46 -11.65
C SER A 54 -0.36 17.26 -11.67
N HIS A 55 0.33 17.84 -12.64
CA HIS A 55 1.78 17.91 -12.61
C HIS A 55 2.22 19.02 -11.64
N ILE A 56 2.94 18.65 -10.57
CA ILE A 56 3.44 19.61 -9.58
C ILE A 56 4.90 19.91 -9.89
N LYS A 57 5.23 21.19 -10.06
CA LYS A 57 6.61 21.61 -10.27
C LYS A 57 7.40 21.45 -8.97
N PRO A 58 8.70 21.09 -9.03
CA PRO A 58 9.55 21.12 -7.84
C PRO A 58 9.50 22.50 -7.19
N TYR A 59 9.44 22.51 -5.86
CA TYR A 59 9.38 23.73 -5.06
C TYR A 59 10.22 23.54 -3.79
N ASN A 60 10.68 24.65 -3.22
CA ASN A 60 11.37 24.62 -1.93
C ASN A 60 10.33 24.53 -0.81
N THR A 61 10.46 23.50 0.02
CA THR A 61 9.55 23.29 1.15
C THR A 61 9.71 24.42 2.17
N GLY A 62 8.64 25.19 2.37
CA GLY A 62 8.56 26.23 3.39
C GLY A 62 8.05 25.72 4.74
N SER A 63 7.94 26.66 5.70
CA SER A 63 7.43 26.37 7.04
C SER A 63 5.95 25.96 7.03
N GLN A 64 5.15 26.47 6.09
CA GLN A 64 3.73 26.15 5.97
C GLN A 64 3.52 24.70 5.53
N GLU A 65 4.30 24.21 4.58
CA GLU A 65 4.24 22.84 4.08
C GLU A 65 4.74 21.84 5.12
N ILE A 66 5.79 22.20 5.88
CA ILE A 66 6.25 21.40 7.03
C ILE A 66 5.16 21.32 8.10
N SER A 67 4.51 22.43 8.41
CA SER A 67 3.42 22.49 9.38
C SER A 67 2.23 21.65 8.94
N LEU A 68 1.79 21.80 7.67
CA LEU A 68 0.70 21.02 7.10
C LEU A 68 1.04 19.52 7.11
N ARG A 69 2.25 19.15 6.70
CA ARG A 69 2.70 17.75 6.71
C ARG A 69 2.67 17.16 8.12
N SER A 70 3.16 17.91 9.10
CA SER A 70 3.15 17.48 10.51
C SER A 70 1.73 17.32 11.04
N ALA A 71 0.84 18.28 10.77
CA ALA A 71 -0.56 18.19 11.17
C ALA A 71 -1.27 16.99 10.53
N LEU A 72 -1.01 16.70 9.26
CA LEU A 72 -1.55 15.54 8.56
C LEU A 72 -1.04 14.23 9.16
N LEU A 73 0.24 14.13 9.52
CA LEU A 73 0.82 12.95 10.18
C LEU A 73 0.22 12.72 11.57
N THR A 74 0.03 13.79 12.36
CA THR A 74 -0.63 13.67 13.67
C THR A 74 -2.06 13.17 13.52
N TRP A 75 -2.85 13.78 12.63
CA TRP A 75 -4.22 13.35 12.35
C TRP A 75 -4.26 11.90 11.83
N HIS A 76 -3.30 11.54 10.98
CA HIS A 76 -3.16 10.21 10.39
C HIS A 76 -2.96 9.12 11.45
N ASP A 77 -2.06 9.35 12.41
CA ASP A 77 -1.84 8.42 13.52
C ASP A 77 -3.02 8.37 14.50
N GLU A 78 -3.66 9.52 14.76
CA GLU A 78 -4.88 9.56 15.58
C GLU A 78 -6.01 8.72 14.98
N LYS A 79 -6.26 8.86 13.67
CA LYS A 79 -7.28 8.06 12.99
C LYS A 79 -6.94 6.58 12.98
N ALA A 80 -5.66 6.23 12.86
CA ALA A 80 -5.25 4.83 12.92
C ALA A 80 -5.47 4.22 14.31
N ARG A 81 -5.11 4.95 15.38
CA ARG A 81 -5.39 4.51 16.77
C ARG A 81 -6.87 4.31 17.05
N LEU A 82 -7.73 5.15 16.48
CA LEU A 82 -9.18 5.04 16.64
C LEU A 82 -9.79 3.86 15.86
N LYS A 83 -9.19 3.50 14.72
CA LYS A 83 -9.75 2.51 13.79
C LYS A 83 -9.23 1.10 14.06
N PHE A 84 -7.97 0.96 14.48
CA PHE A 84 -7.28 -0.33 14.53
C PHE A 84 -6.90 -0.73 15.96
N PRO A 85 -6.88 -2.04 16.28
CA PRO A 85 -6.38 -2.52 17.57
C PRO A 85 -4.94 -2.07 17.83
N SER A 86 -4.58 -1.87 19.10
CA SER A 86 -3.25 -1.38 19.50
C SER A 86 -2.11 -2.19 18.88
N ALA A 87 -2.17 -3.52 18.92
CA ALA A 87 -1.15 -4.39 18.33
C ALA A 87 -0.96 -4.16 16.82
N VAL A 88 -2.04 -3.84 16.10
CA VAL A 88 -1.99 -3.55 14.66
C VAL A 88 -1.37 -2.16 14.43
N PHE A 89 -1.75 -1.16 15.23
CA PHE A 89 -1.14 0.17 15.17
C PHE A 89 0.36 0.15 15.51
N THR A 90 0.80 -0.63 16.51
CA THR A 90 2.23 -0.71 16.85
C THR A 90 3.10 -1.22 15.70
N ASN A 91 2.58 -2.15 14.89
CA ASN A 91 3.33 -2.76 13.79
C ASN A 91 3.32 -1.92 12.51
N PHE A 92 2.23 -1.21 12.22
CA PHE A 92 2.04 -0.53 10.93
C PHE A 92 1.85 1.00 11.03
N GLY A 93 1.62 1.51 12.24
CA GLY A 93 1.37 2.91 12.55
C GLY A 93 0.16 3.48 11.79
N GLY A 94 0.24 4.78 11.48
CA GLY A 94 -0.74 5.45 10.63
C GLY A 94 -0.90 4.84 9.24
N ASN A 95 0.12 4.15 8.69
CA ASN A 95 0.15 3.75 7.28
C ASN A 95 -1.04 2.87 6.83
N LEU A 96 -1.76 2.27 7.78
CA LEU A 96 -3.01 1.53 7.53
C LEU A 96 -4.17 2.41 7.08
N VAL A 97 -4.17 3.70 7.43
CA VAL A 97 -5.20 4.68 7.02
C VAL A 97 -4.86 5.27 5.66
N MET A 98 -3.62 5.74 5.50
CA MET A 98 -3.08 6.22 4.22
C MET A 98 -1.56 6.14 4.25
N THR A 99 -0.88 6.09 3.11
CA THR A 99 0.59 6.09 3.09
C THR A 99 1.13 7.51 3.31
N THR A 100 2.35 7.62 3.82
CA THR A 100 3.07 8.91 3.89
C THR A 100 3.28 9.56 2.52
N SER A 101 3.33 8.76 1.44
CA SER A 101 3.37 9.28 0.06
C SER A 101 2.07 9.96 -0.36
N VAL A 102 0.91 9.49 0.11
CA VAL A 102 -0.39 10.16 -0.10
C VAL A 102 -0.42 11.48 0.68
N ILE A 103 0.08 11.50 1.91
CA ILE A 103 0.21 12.74 2.70
C ILE A 103 1.10 13.75 1.97
N GLN A 104 2.27 13.33 1.48
CA GLN A 104 3.15 14.20 0.72
C GLN A 104 2.43 14.75 -0.52
N ARG A 105 1.68 13.91 -1.23
CA ARG A 105 0.89 14.33 -2.39
C ARG A 105 -0.15 15.41 -2.03
N VAL A 106 -0.81 15.30 -0.88
CA VAL A 106 -1.74 16.34 -0.39
C VAL A 106 -1.00 17.65 -0.18
N VAL A 107 0.18 17.63 0.45
CA VAL A 107 1.01 18.82 0.69
C VAL A 107 1.45 19.46 -0.64
N ASP A 108 1.93 18.66 -1.60
CA ASP A 108 2.36 19.13 -2.92
C ASP A 108 1.21 19.80 -3.68
N CYS A 109 0.02 19.19 -3.65
CA CYS A 109 -1.16 19.74 -4.31
C CYS A 109 -1.73 20.97 -3.58
N ALA A 110 -1.64 21.02 -2.24
CA ALA A 110 -2.03 22.20 -1.47
C ALA A 110 -1.14 23.39 -1.81
N GLN A 111 0.18 23.20 -1.83
CA GLN A 111 1.13 24.27 -2.11
C GLN A 111 0.99 24.85 -3.52
N SER A 112 0.63 24.01 -4.49
CA SER A 112 0.36 24.44 -5.87
C SER A 112 -1.08 24.89 -6.12
N SER A 113 -1.87 25.06 -5.05
CA SER A 113 -3.28 25.47 -5.08
C SER A 113 -4.14 24.59 -5.98
N LYS A 114 -3.86 23.28 -6.02
CA LYS A 114 -4.58 22.26 -6.80
C LYS A 114 -5.69 21.56 -6.03
N LEU A 115 -5.88 21.90 -4.74
CA LEU A 115 -6.92 21.36 -3.86
C LEU A 115 -7.90 22.47 -3.47
N ALA A 116 -8.79 22.86 -4.38
CA ALA A 116 -9.82 23.86 -4.10
C ALA A 116 -11.13 23.23 -3.60
N SER A 117 -11.38 21.97 -3.97
CA SER A 117 -12.58 21.24 -3.57
C SER A 117 -12.31 19.79 -3.14
N LYS A 118 -13.35 19.14 -2.62
CA LYS A 118 -13.30 17.71 -2.29
C LYS A 118 -13.09 16.86 -3.54
N GLU A 119 -13.67 17.26 -4.67
CA GLU A 119 -13.53 16.57 -5.96
C GLU A 119 -12.09 16.64 -6.47
N ASP A 120 -11.39 17.77 -6.22
CA ASP A 120 -9.97 17.89 -6.50
C ASP A 120 -9.15 16.94 -5.65
N LEU A 121 -9.45 16.83 -4.36
CA LEU A 121 -8.80 15.88 -3.47
C LEU A 121 -9.00 14.43 -3.96
N CYS A 122 -10.24 14.04 -4.28
CA CYS A 122 -10.52 12.71 -4.81
C CYS A 122 -9.75 12.45 -6.11
N ARG A 123 -9.71 13.42 -7.02
CA ARG A 123 -8.95 13.33 -8.28
C ARG A 123 -7.45 13.14 -8.04
N GLU A 124 -6.85 13.96 -7.20
CA GLU A 124 -5.40 13.94 -6.98
C GLU A 124 -4.94 12.69 -6.23
N LEU A 125 -5.79 12.19 -5.32
CA LEU A 125 -5.51 10.99 -4.53
C LEU A 125 -5.98 9.70 -5.21
N ALA A 126 -6.68 9.80 -6.34
CA ALA A 126 -7.36 8.69 -7.02
C ALA A 126 -8.34 7.93 -6.09
N TRP A 127 -8.99 8.68 -5.19
CA TRP A 127 -10.08 8.17 -4.37
C TRP A 127 -11.37 8.26 -5.16
N ARG A 128 -12.20 7.21 -5.07
CA ARG A 128 -13.51 7.13 -5.74
C ARG A 128 -14.62 7.32 -4.71
#